data_AF-A0A2J8ITV0-F1
#
_entry.id   AF-A0A2J8ITV0-F1
#
_cell.length_a   1.000
_cell.length_b   1.000
_cell.length_c   1.000
_cell.angle_alpha   90.00
_cell.angle_beta   90.00
_cell.angle_gamma   90.00
#
_symmetry.space_group_name_H-M   'P 1'
#
loop_
_entity.id
_entity.type
_entity.pdbx_description
1 polymer ?
#
loop_
_entity_poly.entity_id
_entity_poly.type
_entity_poly.pdbx_seq_one_letter_code
_entity_poly.pdbx_strand_id
1 'polypeptide(L)'
;TYNLLSERWFTHASPTLFNAGTNRPQLSSCFLLSMKDDSIEGIYDTLKQCALISKSAGGIGVAVSCIRATGSYIAGTNGNSNGLVPMLRVYNNTARYVDQGGNKRIMIYLPLASWGICYLPGALAFRHL
;
A
#
# COMPACT_ATOMS: atom_id res chain seq x y z
N THR A 1 30.30 5.34 12.87
CA THR A 1 29.21 5.86 12.01
C THR A 1 29.27 7.36 11.86
N TYR A 2 29.41 8.14 12.94
CA TYR A 2 29.52 9.61 12.88
C TYR A 2 30.57 10.12 11.88
N ASN A 3 31.84 9.70 12.00
CA ASN A 3 32.91 10.14 11.08
C ASN A 3 32.60 9.86 9.60
N LEU A 4 32.00 8.69 9.31
CA LEU A 4 31.65 8.31 7.94
C LEU A 4 30.46 9.13 7.38
N LEU A 5 29.51 9.49 8.24
CA LEU A 5 28.39 10.37 7.90
C LEU A 5 28.86 11.84 7.73
N SER A 6 29.75 12.32 8.61
CA SER A 6 30.28 13.69 8.55
C SER A 6 31.17 13.91 7.33
N GLU A 7 31.96 12.91 6.96
CA GLU A 7 32.79 12.90 5.74
C GLU A 7 31.99 12.52 4.48
N ARG A 8 30.68 12.28 4.61
CA ARG A 8 29.74 12.01 3.51
C ARG A 8 30.03 10.75 2.68
N TRP A 9 30.63 9.73 3.29
CA TRP A 9 30.85 8.44 2.62
C TRP A 9 29.54 7.69 2.36
N PHE A 10 28.53 7.86 3.22
CA PHE A 10 27.17 7.37 2.99
C PHE A 10 26.16 8.26 3.72
N THR A 11 24.88 8.15 3.35
CA THR A 11 23.76 8.79 4.07
C THR A 11 22.69 7.77 4.40
N HIS A 12 22.02 7.96 5.53
CA HIS A 12 20.81 7.20 5.85
C HIS A 12 19.60 7.73 5.10
N ALA A 13 18.55 6.91 5.04
CA ALA A 13 17.27 7.32 4.49
C ALA A 13 16.66 8.47 5.32
N SER A 14 15.87 9.32 4.66
CA SER A 14 15.19 10.46 5.29
C SER A 14 14.46 10.13 6.62
N PRO A 15 13.66 9.04 6.76
CA PRO A 15 13.02 8.74 8.05
C PRO A 15 14.02 8.42 9.16
N THR A 16 15.15 7.79 8.83
CA THR A 16 16.20 7.52 9.81
C THR A 16 16.82 8.83 10.30
N LEU A 17 17.04 9.80 9.41
CA LEU A 17 17.58 11.11 9.78
C LEU A 17 16.58 11.96 10.60
N PHE A 18 15.29 11.92 10.26
CA PHE A 18 14.27 12.70 10.97
C PHE A 18 13.86 12.11 12.32
N ASN A 19 13.84 10.77 12.44
CA ASN A 19 13.25 10.11 13.60
C ASN A 19 14.28 9.45 14.54
N ALA A 20 15.57 9.39 14.17
CA ALA A 20 16.60 8.87 15.07
C ALA A 20 16.66 9.70 16.37
N GLY A 21 16.54 9.03 17.51
CA GLY A 21 16.58 9.68 18.83
C GLY A 21 15.27 10.36 19.26
N THR A 22 14.17 10.20 18.53
CA THR A 22 12.84 10.69 18.93
C THR A 22 12.05 9.64 19.72
N ASN A 23 10.99 10.06 20.44
CA ASN A 23 10.14 9.18 21.26
C ASN A 23 9.39 8.09 20.45
N ARG A 24 9.27 8.25 19.12
CA ARG A 24 8.65 7.26 18.21
C ARG A 24 9.57 7.04 17.01
N PRO A 25 10.64 6.24 17.15
CA PRO A 25 11.65 6.10 16.12
C PRO A 25 11.16 5.16 15.00
N GLN A 26 10.45 5.70 14.02
CA GLN A 26 10.19 4.99 12.76
C GLN A 26 11.33 5.25 11.78
N LEU A 27 12.28 4.32 11.68
CA LEU A 27 13.48 4.47 10.86
C LEU A 27 13.30 3.94 9.43
N SER A 28 12.26 3.14 9.19
CA SER A 28 11.97 2.53 7.89
C SER A 28 10.97 3.38 7.09
N SER A 29 11.25 3.60 5.81
CA SER A 29 10.36 4.36 4.92
C SER A 29 9.34 3.51 4.18
N CYS A 30 9.70 2.28 3.80
CA CYS A 30 8.94 1.50 2.81
C CYS A 30 8.43 0.20 3.43
N PHE A 31 7.15 -0.07 3.22
CA PHE A 31 6.48 -1.26 3.73
C PHE A 31 5.80 -1.99 2.58
N LEU A 32 5.98 -3.30 2.51
CA LEU A 32 5.28 -4.16 1.58
C LEU A 32 4.25 -4.98 2.36
N LEU A 33 2.99 -4.87 1.96
CA LEU A 33 1.88 -5.60 2.55
C LEU A 33 1.29 -6.53 1.50
N SER A 34 1.04 -7.77 1.91
CA SER A 34 0.23 -8.70 1.13
C SER A 34 -1.20 -8.62 1.64
N MET A 35 -2.15 -8.67 0.70
CA MET A 35 -3.55 -8.83 1.05
C MET A 35 -3.76 -10.13 1.83
N LYS A 36 -4.38 -10.05 3.02
CA LYS A 36 -4.51 -11.20 3.93
C LYS A 36 -5.39 -12.30 3.34
N ASP A 37 -6.61 -11.92 2.95
CA ASP A 37 -7.62 -12.84 2.44
C ASP A 37 -8.50 -12.14 1.40
N ASP A 38 -9.08 -12.93 0.50
CA ASP A 38 -10.11 -12.51 -0.46
C ASP A 38 -11.50 -12.46 0.20
N SER A 39 -11.58 -11.74 1.33
CA SER A 39 -12.77 -11.52 2.12
C SER A 39 -12.86 -10.04 2.51
N ILE A 40 -14.07 -9.56 2.82
CA ILE A 40 -14.25 -8.17 3.28
C ILE A 40 -13.43 -7.93 4.56
N GLU A 41 -13.40 -8.90 5.47
CA GLU A 41 -12.58 -8.80 6.69
C GLU A 41 -11.09 -8.65 6.38
N GLY A 42 -10.54 -9.49 5.49
CA GLY A 42 -9.13 -9.41 5.08
C GLY A 42 -8.77 -8.09 4.37
N ILE A 43 -9.68 -7.58 3.53
CA ILE A 43 -9.51 -6.29 2.85
C ILE A 43 -9.49 -5.14 3.85
N TYR A 44 -10.45 -5.07 4.78
CA TYR A 44 -10.49 -3.98 5.76
C TYR A 44 -9.39 -4.07 6.82
N ASP A 45 -8.94 -5.28 7.17
CA ASP A 45 -7.80 -5.48 8.05
C ASP A 45 -6.51 -4.93 7.44
N THR A 46 -6.28 -5.22 6.15
CA THR A 46 -5.11 -4.69 5.45
C THR A 46 -5.21 -3.18 5.23
N LEU A 47 -6.42 -2.66 4.97
CA LEU A 47 -6.66 -1.21 4.92
C LEU A 47 -6.33 -0.53 6.26
N LYS A 48 -6.71 -1.13 7.39
CA LYS A 48 -6.36 -0.65 8.74
C LYS A 48 -4.85 -0.60 8.94
N GLN A 49 -4.12 -1.65 8.54
CA GLN A 49 -2.66 -1.65 8.59
C GLN A 49 -2.05 -0.55 7.71
N CYS A 50 -2.58 -0.36 6.50
CA CYS A 50 -2.16 0.73 5.62
C CYS A 50 -2.38 2.11 6.28
N ALA A 51 -3.53 2.32 6.93
CA ALA A 51 -3.79 3.57 7.63
C ALA A 51 -2.82 3.82 8.80
N LEU A 52 -2.49 2.79 9.58
CA LEU A 52 -1.52 2.90 10.68
C LEU A 52 -0.11 3.22 10.18
N ILE A 53 0.33 2.59 9.09
CA ILE A 53 1.63 2.86 8.49
C ILE A 53 1.66 4.27 7.88
N SER A 54 0.59 4.67 7.19
CA SER A 54 0.47 6.01 6.60
C SER A 54 0.52 7.10 7.67
N LYS A 55 -0.10 6.87 8.85
CA LYS A 55 0.04 7.72 10.04
C LYS A 55 1.47 7.84 10.58
N SER A 56 2.37 6.91 10.25
CA SER A 56 3.80 7.02 10.59
C SER A 56 4.65 7.58 9.45
N ALA A 57 4.01 8.20 8.45
CA ALA A 57 4.63 8.66 7.21
C ALA A 57 5.38 7.54 6.45
N GLY A 58 4.93 6.29 6.55
CA GLY A 58 5.47 5.18 5.77
C GLY A 58 4.87 5.11 4.37
N GLY A 59 5.70 4.88 3.36
CA GLY A 59 5.26 4.50 2.02
C GLY A 59 4.84 3.03 1.99
N ILE A 60 3.72 2.73 1.34
CA ILE A 60 3.11 1.39 1.37
C ILE A 60 2.99 0.87 -0.05
N GLY A 61 3.46 -0.36 -0.27
CA GLY A 61 3.20 -1.17 -1.46
C GLY A 61 2.27 -2.33 -1.09
N VAL A 62 1.06 -2.39 -1.67
CA VAL A 62 0.12 -3.50 -1.41
C VAL A 62 0.07 -4.47 -2.60
N ALA A 63 0.28 -5.76 -2.33
CA ALA A 63 0.07 -6.84 -3.27
C ALA A 63 -1.38 -7.33 -3.24
N VAL A 64 -2.09 -7.18 -4.37
CA VAL A 64 -3.53 -7.48 -4.50
C VAL A 64 -3.82 -8.73 -5.34
N SER A 65 -2.83 -9.60 -5.54
CA SER A 65 -2.94 -10.77 -6.42
C SER A 65 -3.95 -11.82 -5.98
N CYS A 66 -4.30 -11.87 -4.69
CA CYS A 66 -5.30 -12.82 -4.19
C CYS A 66 -6.74 -12.32 -4.31
N ILE A 67 -6.98 -11.08 -4.73
CA ILE A 67 -8.34 -10.54 -4.91
C ILE A 67 -8.97 -11.08 -6.20
N ARG A 68 -10.20 -11.57 -6.11
CA ARG A 68 -10.96 -12.08 -7.25
C ARG A 68 -11.27 -11.00 -8.31
N ALA A 69 -11.30 -11.41 -9.58
CA ALA A 69 -11.63 -10.53 -10.70
C ALA A 69 -13.12 -10.15 -10.74
N THR A 70 -13.45 -9.09 -11.49
CA THR A 70 -14.84 -8.67 -11.74
C THR A 70 -15.66 -9.81 -12.32
N GLY A 71 -16.88 -10.03 -11.81
CA GLY A 71 -17.76 -11.11 -12.26
C GLY A 71 -17.53 -12.46 -11.58
N SER A 72 -16.53 -12.58 -10.71
CA SER A 72 -16.31 -13.81 -9.94
C SER A 72 -17.45 -14.04 -8.93
N TYR A 73 -17.88 -15.29 -8.79
CA TYR A 73 -18.97 -15.68 -7.90
C TYR A 73 -18.60 -15.52 -6.41
N ILE A 74 -19.53 -15.03 -5.60
CA ILE A 74 -19.38 -14.88 -4.14
C ILE A 74 -20.34 -15.84 -3.42
N ALA A 75 -19.80 -16.93 -2.87
CA ALA A 75 -20.58 -17.98 -2.22
C ALA A 75 -21.41 -17.49 -1.01
N GLY A 76 -21.01 -16.41 -0.33
CA GLY A 76 -21.70 -15.90 0.87
C GLY A 76 -22.87 -14.95 0.60
N THR A 77 -22.84 -14.18 -0.49
CA THR A 77 -23.87 -13.17 -0.81
C THR A 77 -24.64 -13.48 -2.09
N ASN A 78 -24.37 -14.63 -2.72
CA ASN A 78 -25.02 -15.06 -3.96
C ASN A 78 -24.93 -14.01 -5.08
N GLY A 79 -23.88 -13.20 -5.04
CA GLY A 79 -23.66 -12.06 -5.92
C GLY A 79 -22.34 -12.17 -6.67
N ASN A 80 -22.12 -11.22 -7.58
CA ASN A 80 -20.91 -11.15 -8.38
C ASN A 80 -19.96 -10.10 -7.82
N SER A 81 -18.65 -10.35 -7.92
CA SER A 81 -17.63 -9.38 -7.53
C SER A 81 -17.65 -8.15 -8.44
N ASN A 82 -17.63 -6.96 -7.82
CA ASN A 82 -17.41 -5.70 -8.53
C ASN A 82 -15.94 -5.52 -8.98
N GLY A 83 -15.07 -6.48 -8.64
CA GLY A 83 -13.68 -6.51 -9.01
C GLY A 83 -12.79 -5.59 -8.19
N LEU A 84 -11.60 -5.32 -8.72
CA LEU A 84 -10.54 -4.60 -8.01
C LEU A 84 -10.77 -3.08 -8.00
N VAL A 85 -11.38 -2.50 -9.05
CA VAL A 85 -11.48 -1.04 -9.23
C VAL A 85 -12.18 -0.34 -8.05
N PRO A 86 -13.35 -0.79 -7.55
CA PRO A 86 -14.00 -0.14 -6.40
C PRO A 86 -13.19 -0.26 -5.12
N MET A 87 -12.50 -1.40 -4.92
CA MET A 87 -11.60 -1.61 -3.78
C MET A 87 -10.44 -0.62 -3.83
N LEU A 88 -9.80 -0.42 -5.00
CA LEU A 88 -8.72 0.56 -5.16
C LEU A 88 -9.17 1.99 -4.87
N ARG A 89 -10.41 2.36 -5.21
CA ARG A 89 -10.97 3.69 -4.87
C ARG A 89 -11.05 3.91 -3.36
N VAL A 90 -11.42 2.89 -2.59
CA VAL A 90 -11.44 2.97 -1.13
C VAL A 90 -10.02 3.21 -0.60
N TYR A 91 -9.03 2.46 -1.08
CA TYR A 91 -7.63 2.65 -0.69
C TYR A 91 -7.11 4.05 -1.04
N ASN A 92 -7.46 4.57 -2.22
CA ASN A 92 -7.07 5.91 -2.63
C ASN A 92 -7.68 6.99 -1.73
N ASN A 93 -8.96 6.85 -1.37
CA ASN A 93 -9.64 7.77 -0.47
C ASN A 93 -9.06 7.72 0.95
N THR A 94 -8.76 6.53 1.46
CA THR A 94 -8.09 6.37 2.76
C THR A 94 -6.67 6.95 2.73
N ALA A 95 -5.93 6.78 1.64
CA ALA A 95 -4.61 7.39 1.47
C ALA A 95 -4.67 8.92 1.59
N ARG A 96 -5.63 9.55 0.89
CA ARG A 96 -5.88 10.99 0.95
C ARG A 96 -6.32 11.45 2.34
N TYR A 97 -7.15 10.66 3.02
CA TYR A 97 -7.64 11.01 4.35
C TYR A 97 -6.53 10.99 5.41
N VAL A 98 -5.61 10.03 5.34
CA VAL A 98 -4.53 9.85 6.32
C VAL A 98 -3.26 10.63 5.93
N ASP A 99 -3.30 11.45 4.87
CA ASP A 99 -2.12 12.21 4.42
C ASP A 99 -1.65 13.18 5.51
N GLN A 100 -0.41 12.99 5.97
CA GLN A 100 0.23 13.84 6.98
C GLN A 100 0.83 15.11 6.36
N GLY A 101 0.14 15.73 5.41
CA GLY A 101 0.62 16.91 4.70
C GLY A 101 1.91 16.68 3.89
N GLY A 102 2.24 15.42 3.59
CA GLY A 102 3.49 15.01 2.93
C GLY A 102 3.30 14.49 1.51
N ASN A 103 2.05 14.44 1.02
CA ASN A 103 1.71 13.93 -0.32
C ASN A 103 2.22 12.48 -0.53
N LYS A 104 2.27 11.69 0.55
CA LYS A 104 2.74 10.30 0.50
C LYS A 104 1.62 9.41 -0.03
N ARG A 105 1.87 8.80 -1.18
CA ARG A 105 0.87 7.99 -1.90
C ARG A 105 1.03 6.52 -1.53
N ILE A 106 -0.10 5.84 -1.39
CA ILE A 106 -0.13 4.37 -1.36
C ILE A 106 0.09 3.90 -2.80
N MET A 107 1.05 3.00 -2.99
CA MET A 107 1.27 2.31 -4.26
C MET A 107 0.67 0.92 -4.18
N ILE A 108 -0.05 0.51 -5.21
CA ILE A 108 -0.61 -0.83 -5.31
C ILE A 108 0.06 -1.50 -6.50
N TYR A 109 0.61 -2.68 -6.27
CA TYR A 109 1.29 -3.45 -7.30
C TYR A 109 0.71 -4.86 -7.38
N LEU A 110 0.66 -5.38 -8.61
CA LEU A 110 0.29 -6.76 -8.85
C LEU A 110 1.60 -7.55 -9.02
N PRO A 111 1.97 -8.46 -8.10
CA PRO A 111 3.09 -9.34 -8.36
C PRO A 111 2.76 -10.19 -9.60
N LEU A 112 3.70 -10.30 -10.54
CA LEU A 112 3.59 -10.97 -11.85
C LEU A 112 3.28 -12.49 -11.79
N ALA A 113 2.86 -13.02 -10.65
CA ALA A 113 2.77 -14.45 -10.38
C ALA A 113 1.46 -15.12 -10.83
N SER A 114 0.46 -14.42 -11.39
CA SER A 114 -0.74 -15.07 -11.93
C SER A 114 -0.83 -14.90 -13.44
N TRP A 115 -0.18 -15.82 -14.15
CA TRP A 115 -0.33 -16.01 -15.60
C TRP A 115 -1.82 -16.06 -15.98
N GLY A 116 -2.27 -15.12 -16.81
CA GLY A 116 -3.38 -15.34 -17.75
C GLY A 116 -4.61 -14.44 -17.69
N ILE A 117 -4.95 -13.77 -16.57
CA ILE A 117 -6.31 -13.18 -16.44
C ILE A 117 -6.36 -11.66 -16.27
N CYS A 118 -5.27 -10.98 -15.88
CA CYS A 118 -5.33 -9.55 -15.54
C CYS A 118 -4.26 -8.69 -16.21
N TYR A 119 -4.01 -8.87 -17.52
CA TYR A 119 -3.47 -7.78 -18.35
C TYR A 119 -4.59 -6.77 -18.60
N LEU A 120 -4.96 -5.99 -17.57
CA LEU A 120 -5.85 -4.86 -17.74
C LEU A 120 -5.01 -3.64 -18.17
N PRO A 121 -5.25 -3.04 -19.36
CA PRO A 121 -4.63 -1.77 -19.76
C PRO A 121 -5.00 -0.59 -18.83
N GLY A 122 -5.82 -0.81 -17.79
CA GLY A 122 -6.23 0.20 -16.81
C GLY A 122 -5.25 0.44 -15.66
N ALA A 123 -4.26 -0.43 -15.39
CA ALA A 123 -3.32 -0.23 -14.29
C ALA A 123 -2.41 1.00 -14.50
N LEU A 124 -2.09 1.33 -15.76
CA LEU A 124 -1.38 2.56 -16.12
C LEU A 124 -2.26 3.83 -16.09
N ALA A 125 -3.59 3.68 -16.05
CA ALA A 125 -4.55 4.78 -16.19
C ALA A 125 -5.03 5.39 -14.85
N PHE A 126 -4.54 4.91 -13.71
CA PHE A 126 -4.94 5.43 -12.39
C PHE A 126 -4.23 6.73 -11.98
N ARG A 127 -3.32 7.25 -12.80
CA ARG A 127 -2.65 8.53 -12.52
C ARG A 127 -3.57 9.77 -12.73
N HIS A 128 -4.78 9.57 -13.27
CA HIS A 128 -5.75 10.62 -13.61
C HIS A 128 -7.08 10.56 -12.84
N LEU A 129 -7.18 9.77 -11.76
CA LEU A 129 -8.30 9.75 -10.80
C LEU A 129 -7.81 10.23 -9.42
#